data_AF-A0A372RUJ1-F1
#
_entry.id   AF-A0A372RUJ1-F1
#
_cell.length_a   1.000
_cell.length_b   1.000
_cell.length_c   1.000
_cell.angle_alpha   90.00
_cell.angle_beta   90.00
_cell.angle_gamma   90.00
#
_symmetry.space_group_name_H-M   'P 1'
#
loop_
_entity.id
_entity.type
_entity.pdbx_description
1 polymer ?
#
loop_
_entity_poly.entity_id
_entity_poly.type
_entity_poly.pdbx_seq_one_letter_code
_entity_poly.pdbx_strand_id
1 'polypeptide(L)'
;LKLKEKKLVQITHNECHFYANDGQQKIWIREDENILHSKYIGHSIIVSAFLCLYHGLLQLSNEQLQANPHIGNKEAFLVHQVIPIFELLHLECIGVFCFDQLTNHNAMTADAFIASKMNLSPEKAQPKIRNGWYINEHGERCIQSMIFLNNHKLKG
;
A
#
# COMPACT_ATOMS: atom_id res chain seq x y z
N LEU A 1 -25.39 28.41 6.70
CA LEU A 1 -25.04 27.11 7.31
C LEU A 1 -23.53 27.06 7.46
N LYS A 2 -22.99 27.24 8.68
CA LYS A 2 -21.55 27.05 8.90
C LYS A 2 -21.25 25.57 8.69
N LEU A 3 -20.31 25.26 7.80
CA LEU A 3 -19.77 23.91 7.65
C LEU A 3 -19.29 23.48 9.05
N LYS A 4 -19.82 22.38 9.59
CA LYS A 4 -19.29 21.78 10.82
C LYS A 4 -17.80 21.52 10.55
N GLU A 5 -16.90 22.23 11.21
CA GLU A 5 -15.46 22.04 11.06
C GLU A 5 -15.12 20.61 11.53
N LYS A 6 -14.81 19.73 10.58
CA LYS A 6 -14.40 18.36 10.90
C LYS A 6 -12.96 18.37 11.38
N LYS A 7 -12.68 17.63 12.45
CA LYS A 7 -11.32 17.49 12.99
C LYS A 7 -10.45 16.73 11.99
N LEU A 8 -9.27 17.28 11.70
CA LEU A 8 -8.24 16.61 10.91
C LEU A 8 -7.41 15.69 11.80
N VAL A 9 -7.20 14.46 11.35
CA VAL A 9 -6.37 13.45 12.02
C VAL A 9 -5.27 13.04 11.05
N GLN A 10 -4.01 13.24 11.44
CA GLN A 10 -2.87 12.83 10.64
C GLN A 10 -2.51 11.37 10.95
N ILE A 11 -2.31 10.60 9.87
CA ILE A 11 -1.87 9.21 9.91
C ILE A 11 -0.62 9.11 9.04
N THR A 12 0.45 8.54 9.58
CA THR A 12 1.70 8.30 8.85
C THR A 12 1.90 6.81 8.66
N HIS A 13 2.39 6.41 7.49
CA HIS A 13 2.76 5.02 7.21
C HIS A 13 4.23 4.95 6.80
N ASN A 14 4.90 3.88 7.21
CA ASN A 14 6.26 3.56 6.78
C ASN A 14 6.51 2.05 6.82
N GLU A 15 7.51 1.60 6.07
CA GLU A 15 8.01 0.24 6.07
C GLU A 15 9.42 0.19 6.67
N CYS A 16 9.68 -0.80 7.53
CA CYS A 16 10.98 -1.01 8.14
C CYS A 16 11.43 -2.47 7.95
N HIS A 17 12.71 -2.66 7.66
CA HIS A 17 13.34 -3.97 7.57
C HIS A 17 14.10 -4.27 8.86
N PHE A 18 13.86 -5.46 9.42
CA PHE A 18 14.62 -6.00 10.53
C PHE A 18 15.31 -7.28 10.08
N TYR A 19 16.62 -7.37 10.30
CA TYR A 19 17.39 -8.53 9.90
C TYR A 19 17.74 -9.42 11.10
N ALA A 20 17.78 -10.73 10.88
CA ALA A 20 18.11 -11.71 11.92
C ALA A 20 19.48 -11.46 12.57
N ASN A 21 20.40 -10.84 11.82
CA ASN A 21 21.75 -10.55 12.28
C ASN A 21 21.97 -9.06 12.63
N ASP A 22 20.91 -8.26 12.79
CA ASP A 22 20.99 -6.87 13.33
C ASP A 22 21.26 -6.83 14.86
N GLY A 23 21.63 -7.97 15.46
CA GLY A 23 21.91 -8.12 16.88
C GLY A 23 23.14 -7.32 17.36
N GLN A 24 23.38 -7.36 18.68
CA GLN A 24 24.43 -6.58 19.33
C GLN A 24 25.81 -6.81 18.66
N GLN A 25 26.45 -5.72 18.23
CA GLN A 25 27.79 -5.70 17.62
C GLN A 25 28.92 -6.12 18.59
N LYS A 26 28.60 -6.41 19.86
CA LYS A 26 29.56 -6.76 20.91
C LYS A 26 29.21 -8.13 21.45
N ILE A 27 30.17 -9.05 21.37
CA ILE A 27 30.12 -10.36 22.01
C ILE A 27 31.24 -10.42 23.06
N TRP A 28 30.93 -11.00 24.23
CA TRP A 28 31.95 -11.38 25.19
C TRP A 28 32.57 -12.70 24.76
N ILE A 29 33.85 -12.68 24.42
CA ILE A 29 34.60 -13.83 23.92
C ILE A 29 35.72 -14.12 24.94
N ARG A 30 36.04 -15.40 25.15
CA ARG A 30 37.20 -15.79 25.97
C ARG A 30 38.50 -15.46 25.24
N GLU A 31 39.57 -15.24 25.99
CA GLU A 31 40.86 -14.76 25.46
C GLU A 31 41.50 -15.71 24.42
N ASP A 32 41.11 -16.98 24.43
CA ASP A 32 41.55 -18.05 23.53
C ASP A 32 40.57 -18.36 22.38
N GLU A 33 39.41 -17.70 22.33
CA GLU A 33 38.39 -17.92 21.31
C GLU A 33 38.41 -16.80 20.26
N ASN A 34 38.28 -17.17 18.97
CA ASN A 34 38.04 -16.22 17.89
C ASN A 34 36.73 -16.58 17.19
N ILE A 35 35.65 -15.89 17.58
CA ILE A 35 34.34 -16.04 16.92
C ILE A 35 34.23 -14.97 15.83
N LEU A 36 34.27 -15.40 14.58
CA LEU A 36 33.96 -14.53 13.44
C LEU A 36 32.45 -14.50 13.24
N HIS A 37 31.86 -13.30 13.25
CA HIS A 37 30.49 -13.12 12.82
C HIS A 37 30.35 -13.43 11.33
N SER A 38 29.27 -14.12 10.97
CA SER A 38 28.86 -14.18 9.57
C SER A 38 28.61 -12.77 9.06
N LYS A 39 29.25 -12.40 7.95
CA LYS A 39 28.97 -11.15 7.24
C LYS A 39 27.61 -11.15 6.53
N TYR A 40 26.92 -12.30 6.52
CA TYR A 40 25.60 -12.41 5.92
C TYR A 40 24.56 -11.76 6.84
N ILE A 41 23.63 -11.01 6.25
CA ILE A 41 22.62 -10.23 6.97
C ILE A 41 21.52 -11.14 7.57
N GLY A 42 21.41 -12.38 7.11
CA GLY A 42 20.41 -13.34 7.59
C GLY A 42 19.05 -13.13 6.94
N HIS A 43 18.02 -13.75 7.51
CA HIS A 43 16.63 -13.55 7.08
C HIS A 43 16.15 -12.15 7.49
N SER A 44 15.25 -11.56 6.71
CA SER A 44 14.64 -10.26 7.01
C SER A 44 13.14 -10.38 7.25
N ILE A 45 12.62 -9.58 8.18
CA ILE A 45 11.19 -9.33 8.34
C ILE A 45 10.93 -7.88 7.93
N ILE A 46 9.90 -7.67 7.11
CA ILE A 46 9.40 -6.34 6.78
C ILE A 46 8.22 -6.06 7.70
N VAL A 47 8.28 -4.95 8.42
CA VAL A 47 7.18 -4.45 9.24
C VAL A 47 6.62 -3.22 8.55
N SER A 48 5.33 -3.25 8.25
CA SER A 48 4.59 -2.17 7.58
C SER A 48 3.44 -1.76 8.50
N ALA A 49 3.42 -0.50 8.93
CA ALA A 49 2.49 -0.05 9.97
C ALA A 49 1.99 1.39 9.76
N PHE A 50 0.74 1.62 10.16
CA PHE A 50 0.13 2.94 10.21
C PHE A 50 0.15 3.48 11.65
N LEU A 51 0.61 4.72 11.80
CA LEU A 51 0.71 5.43 13.07
C LEU A 51 -0.18 6.67 13.04
N CYS A 52 -1.01 6.81 14.06
CA CYS A 52 -1.80 7.99 14.37
C CYS A 52 -1.07 8.82 15.43
N LEU A 53 -1.02 10.14 15.24
CA LEU A 53 -0.33 11.05 16.15
C LEU A 53 -0.91 11.02 17.58
N TYR A 54 -2.19 10.67 17.72
CA TYR A 54 -2.89 10.74 19.01
C TYR A 54 -2.67 9.50 19.89
N HIS A 55 -2.56 8.31 19.29
CA HIS A 55 -2.61 7.05 20.03
C HIS A 55 -1.60 5.99 19.53
N GLY A 56 -0.74 6.32 18.57
CA GLY A 56 0.30 5.41 18.08
C GLY A 56 -0.24 4.48 17.01
N LEU A 57 -0.04 3.17 17.16
CA LEU A 57 -0.44 2.19 16.15
C LEU A 57 -1.94 2.27 15.87
N LEU A 58 -2.29 2.42 14.59
CA LEU A 58 -3.66 2.47 14.13
C LEU A 58 -4.24 1.05 14.12
N GLN A 59 -4.56 0.53 15.30
CA GLN A 59 -4.98 -0.85 15.50
C GLN A 59 -6.26 -0.91 16.36
N LEU A 60 -7.16 -1.84 16.01
CA LEU A 60 -8.34 -2.12 16.80
C LEU A 60 -8.02 -3.02 18.00
N SER A 61 -8.74 -2.81 19.10
CA SER A 61 -8.75 -3.73 20.23
C SER A 61 -9.35 -5.09 19.83
N ASN A 62 -9.11 -6.11 20.66
CA ASN A 62 -9.69 -7.44 20.44
C ASN A 62 -11.23 -7.39 20.47
N GLU A 63 -11.83 -6.58 21.35
CA GLU A 63 -13.30 -6.44 21.39
C GLU A 63 -13.84 -5.79 20.11
N GLN A 64 -13.19 -4.73 19.61
CA GLN A 64 -13.59 -4.05 18.38
C GLN A 64 -13.46 -4.96 17.15
N LEU A 65 -12.44 -5.81 17.10
CA LEU A 65 -12.28 -6.81 16.03
C LEU A 65 -13.37 -7.88 16.08
N GLN A 66 -13.74 -8.36 17.27
CA GLN A 66 -14.85 -9.31 17.42
C GLN A 66 -16.19 -8.70 16.98
N ALA A 67 -16.41 -7.42 17.25
CA ALA A 67 -17.59 -6.70 16.79
C ALA A 67 -17.57 -6.41 15.27
N ASN A 68 -16.40 -6.43 14.64
CA ASN A 68 -16.21 -6.08 13.22
C ASN A 68 -15.41 -7.16 12.47
N PRO A 69 -15.94 -8.38 12.33
CA PRO A 69 -15.22 -9.52 11.74
C PRO A 69 -14.90 -9.36 10.24
N HIS A 70 -15.51 -8.37 9.58
CA HIS A 70 -15.24 -8.03 8.18
C HIS A 70 -13.91 -7.29 7.98
N ILE A 71 -13.35 -6.71 9.05
CA ILE A 71 -12.02 -6.08 9.03
C ILE A 71 -11.02 -7.22 9.22
N GLY A 72 -10.39 -7.63 8.11
CA GLY A 72 -9.51 -8.80 8.03
C GLY A 72 -8.38 -8.83 9.07
N ASN A 73 -7.78 -10.02 9.23
CA ASN A 73 -6.83 -10.32 10.30
C ASN A 73 -5.57 -9.44 10.31
N LYS A 74 -5.00 -9.29 11.52
CA LYS A 74 -3.91 -8.40 11.99
C LYS A 74 -2.57 -8.43 11.23
N GLU A 75 -2.42 -9.28 10.22
CA GLU A 75 -1.12 -9.70 9.67
C GLU A 75 -0.71 -8.96 8.40
N ALA A 76 -1.60 -8.18 7.78
CA ALA A 76 -1.27 -7.37 6.61
C ALA A 76 -2.05 -6.05 6.60
N PHE A 77 -1.43 -4.98 7.09
CA PHE A 77 -1.94 -3.60 6.97
C PHE A 77 -1.88 -3.13 5.52
N LEU A 78 -2.70 -3.72 4.66
CA LEU A 78 -2.95 -3.22 3.32
C LEU A 78 -3.82 -1.96 3.43
N VAL A 79 -3.62 -1.00 2.53
CA VAL A 79 -4.42 0.24 2.44
C VAL A 79 -5.94 -0.03 2.48
N HIS A 80 -6.39 -1.19 1.99
CA HIS A 80 -7.80 -1.58 2.01
C HIS A 80 -8.38 -1.85 3.42
N GLN A 81 -7.55 -2.21 4.40
CA GLN A 81 -7.99 -2.46 5.77
C GLN A 81 -7.90 -1.22 6.66
N VAL A 82 -7.00 -0.28 6.32
CA VAL A 82 -6.73 0.88 7.19
C VAL A 82 -7.89 1.88 7.22
N ILE A 83 -8.63 2.02 6.13
CA ILE A 83 -9.76 2.97 6.04
C ILE A 83 -10.88 2.56 7.01
N PRO A 84 -11.40 1.31 7.00
CA PRO A 84 -12.38 0.86 7.99
C PRO A 84 -11.90 1.04 9.44
N ILE A 85 -10.62 0.75 9.73
CA ILE A 85 -10.04 0.92 11.07
C ILE A 85 -10.07 2.40 11.47
N PHE A 86 -9.68 3.30 10.56
CA PHE A 86 -9.70 4.74 10.79
C PHE A 86 -11.13 5.23 11.07
N GLU A 87 -12.11 4.82 10.26
CA GLU A 87 -13.51 5.23 10.40
C GLU A 87 -14.11 4.80 11.76
N LEU A 88 -13.73 3.62 12.25
CA LEU A 88 -14.14 3.14 13.57
C LEU A 88 -13.49 3.91 14.73
N LEU A 89 -12.20 4.25 14.60
CA LEU A 89 -11.45 4.93 15.66
C LEU A 89 -11.69 6.45 15.69
N HIS A 90 -12.08 7.05 14.56
CA HIS A 90 -12.17 8.50 14.38
C HIS A 90 -13.49 8.94 13.74
N LEU A 91 -14.58 8.78 14.48
CA LEU A 91 -15.92 9.22 14.05
C LEU A 91 -15.95 10.72 13.69
N GLU A 92 -16.62 11.04 12.59
CA GLU A 92 -16.77 12.40 12.05
C GLU A 92 -15.45 13.16 11.74
N CYS A 93 -14.30 12.47 11.72
CA CYS A 93 -13.00 13.08 11.42
C CYS A 93 -12.64 12.95 9.92
N ILE A 94 -11.68 13.77 9.48
CA ILE A 94 -11.04 13.65 8.18
C ILE A 94 -9.62 13.12 8.39
N GLY A 95 -9.31 11.97 7.81
CA GLY A 95 -7.98 11.37 7.84
C GLY A 95 -7.07 11.98 6.78
N VAL A 96 -5.89 12.46 7.19
CA VAL A 96 -4.81 12.91 6.30
C VAL A 96 -3.71 11.86 6.37
N PHE A 97 -3.59 11.05 5.32
CA PHE A 97 -2.62 9.97 5.25
C PHE A 97 -1.34 10.43 4.55
N CYS A 98 -0.21 10.27 5.22
CA CYS A 98 1.12 10.60 4.72
C CYS A 98 1.91 9.31 4.50
N PHE A 99 2.40 9.14 3.27
CA PHE A 99 3.24 8.04 2.83
C PHE A 99 4.55 8.58 2.28
N ASP A 100 5.60 7.78 2.28
CA ASP A 100 6.78 8.08 1.49
C ASP A 100 6.52 7.77 0.00
N GLN A 101 7.48 8.14 -0.86
CA GLN A 101 7.38 7.95 -2.31
C GLN A 101 8.13 6.68 -2.76
N LEU A 102 8.20 5.65 -1.91
CA LEU A 102 8.90 4.42 -2.28
C LEU A 102 8.25 3.81 -3.53
N THR A 103 9.05 3.12 -4.35
CA THR A 103 8.60 2.54 -5.62
C THR A 103 7.37 1.64 -5.46
N ASN A 104 7.25 0.95 -4.32
CA ASN A 104 6.10 0.12 -3.99
C ASN A 104 4.81 0.93 -3.81
N HIS A 105 4.88 2.13 -3.22
CA HIS A 105 3.75 3.06 -3.09
C HIS A 105 3.35 3.70 -4.43
N ASN A 106 4.28 3.76 -5.39
CA ASN A 106 4.03 4.19 -6.76
C ASN A 106 3.63 3.03 -7.70
N ALA A 107 3.49 1.82 -7.18
CA ALA A 107 3.08 0.67 -7.97
C ALA A 107 1.67 0.89 -8.50
N MET A 108 1.57 0.99 -9.82
CA MET A 108 0.28 1.10 -10.48
C MET A 108 -0.38 -0.28 -10.57
N THR A 109 -1.72 -0.31 -10.54
CA THR A 109 -2.48 -1.56 -10.69
C THR A 109 -2.09 -2.28 -11.98
N ALA A 110 -2.23 -3.61 -12.02
CA ALA A 110 -1.86 -4.41 -13.19
C ALA A 110 -2.58 -3.93 -14.47
N ASP A 111 -3.80 -3.44 -14.31
CA ASP A 111 -4.66 -2.88 -15.34
C ASP A 111 -4.60 -1.36 -15.46
N ALA A 112 -3.69 -0.69 -14.74
CA ALA A 112 -3.56 0.75 -14.82
C ALA A 112 -3.23 1.18 -16.26
N PHE A 113 -3.74 2.35 -16.63
CA PHE A 113 -3.46 2.97 -17.91
C PHE A 113 -2.02 3.51 -17.94
N ILE A 114 -1.09 2.70 -18.44
CA ILE A 114 0.33 3.04 -18.56
C ILE A 114 0.71 3.04 -20.04
N ALA A 115 0.97 4.23 -20.59
CA ALA A 115 1.28 4.39 -22.01
C ALA A 115 2.48 3.54 -22.46
N SER A 116 3.51 3.38 -21.62
CA SER A 116 4.67 2.53 -21.94
C SER A 116 4.36 1.03 -21.99
N LYS A 117 3.24 0.58 -21.41
CA LYS A 117 2.75 -0.79 -21.53
C LYS A 117 1.84 -0.99 -22.75
N MET A 118 1.42 0.08 -23.43
CA MET A 118 0.60 -0.04 -24.62
C MET A 118 1.44 -0.51 -25.81
N ASN A 119 0.83 -1.33 -26.67
CA ASN A 119 1.46 -1.68 -27.93
C ASN A 119 1.39 -0.46 -28.87
N LEU A 120 2.52 -0.09 -29.46
CA LEU A 120 2.56 0.93 -30.52
C LEU A 120 1.86 0.44 -31.80
N SER A 121 1.83 -0.87 -32.02
CA SER A 121 1.28 -1.51 -33.20
C SER A 121 0.28 -2.61 -32.83
N PRO A 122 -0.74 -2.85 -33.67
CA PRO A 122 -1.79 -3.83 -33.40
C PRO A 122 -1.27 -5.27 -33.30
N GLU A 123 -0.20 -5.66 -33.97
CA GLU A 123 0.14 -7.09 -34.18
C GLU A 123 0.39 -7.97 -32.93
N LYS A 124 0.61 -7.40 -31.74
CA LYS A 124 0.94 -8.17 -30.53
C LYS A 124 -0.25 -8.28 -29.57
N ALA A 125 -0.25 -9.33 -28.76
CA ALA A 125 -1.21 -9.50 -27.69
C ALA A 125 -1.24 -8.25 -26.78
N GLN A 126 -2.44 -7.75 -26.48
CA GLN A 126 -2.61 -6.51 -25.73
C GLN A 126 -2.61 -6.79 -24.22
N PRO A 127 -1.92 -5.96 -23.42
CA PRO A 127 -2.09 -6.00 -21.98
C PRO A 127 -3.51 -5.59 -21.61
N LYS A 128 -4.06 -6.20 -20.55
CA LYS A 128 -5.34 -5.80 -19.99
C LYS A 128 -5.16 -4.43 -19.34
N ILE A 129 -5.76 -3.40 -19.91
CA ILE A 129 -5.66 -2.01 -19.44
C ILE A 129 -7.08 -1.44 -19.26
N ARG A 130 -7.30 -0.66 -18.20
CA ARG A 130 -8.58 0.01 -17.92
C ARG A 130 -8.96 1.03 -19.00
N ASN A 131 -10.26 1.21 -19.18
CA ASN A 131 -10.79 2.17 -20.14
C ASN A 131 -10.41 3.61 -19.77
N GLY A 132 -10.09 4.40 -20.79
CA GLY A 132 -9.94 5.84 -20.69
C GLY A 132 -11.29 6.55 -20.82
N TRP A 133 -11.26 7.87 -20.76
CA TRP A 133 -12.42 8.70 -21.07
C TRP A 133 -11.96 10.04 -21.66
N TYR A 134 -12.80 10.62 -22.50
CA TYR A 134 -12.61 11.97 -23.05
C TYR A 134 -13.94 12.73 -23.03
N ILE A 135 -13.88 14.04 -23.18
CA ILE A 135 -15.06 14.88 -23.36
C ILE A 135 -15.23 15.11 -24.86
N ASN A 136 -16.40 14.81 -25.42
CA ASN A 136 -16.70 15.03 -26.83
C ASN A 136 -17.00 16.51 -27.13
N GLU A 137 -17.21 16.83 -28.40
CA GLU A 137 -17.54 18.20 -28.86
C GLU A 137 -18.85 18.74 -28.26
N HIS A 138 -19.70 17.87 -27.70
CA HIS A 138 -20.96 18.21 -27.05
C HIS A 138 -20.82 18.37 -25.52
N GLY A 139 -19.60 18.27 -24.98
CA GLY A 139 -19.35 18.38 -23.55
C GLY A 139 -19.67 17.11 -22.75
N GLU A 140 -19.95 16.00 -23.42
CA GLU A 140 -20.34 14.75 -22.79
C GLU A 140 -19.12 13.85 -22.53
N ARG A 141 -19.12 13.16 -21.40
CA ARG A 141 -18.06 12.20 -21.05
C ARG A 141 -18.26 10.87 -21.80
N CYS A 142 -17.41 10.61 -22.78
CA CYS A 142 -17.39 9.35 -23.52
C CYS A 142 -16.33 8.40 -22.96
N ILE A 143 -16.69 7.12 -22.80
CA ILE A 143 -15.75 6.07 -22.40
C ILE A 143 -14.98 5.61 -23.64
N GLN A 144 -13.65 5.59 -23.55
CA GLN A 144 -12.79 5.06 -24.59
C GLN A 144 -12.27 3.68 -24.16
N SER A 145 -12.69 2.63 -24.88
CA SER A 145 -12.12 1.30 -24.66
C SER A 145 -10.63 1.30 -25.02
N MET A 146 -9.79 0.85 -24.10
CA MET A 146 -8.34 0.70 -24.34
C MET A 146 -7.97 -0.74 -24.72
N ILE A 147 -8.96 -1.63 -24.78
CA ILE A 147 -8.82 -3.03 -25.19
C ILE A 147 -9.61 -3.22 -26.50
N PHE A 148 -8.94 -3.70 -27.53
CA PHE A 148 -9.54 -3.96 -28.84
C PHE A 148 -9.69 -5.47 -29.07
N LEU A 149 -10.71 -6.06 -28.42
CA LEU A 149 -10.97 -7.52 -28.45
C LEU A 149 -11.24 -8.06 -29.86
N ASN A 150 -11.73 -7.22 -30.77
CA ASN A 150 -12.09 -7.65 -32.12
C ASN A 150 -10.86 -8.04 -32.97
N ASN A 151 -9.67 -7.51 -32.64
CA ASN A 151 -8.46 -7.72 -33.46
C ASN A 151 -7.28 -8.34 -32.68
N HIS A 152 -7.33 -8.42 -31.34
CA HIS A 152 -6.17 -8.82 -30.53
C HIS A 152 -6.51 -9.80 -29.40
N LYS A 153 -5.64 -10.80 -29.22
CA LYS A 153 -5.64 -11.67 -28.02
C LYS A 153 -5.09 -10.89 -26.82
N LEU A 154 -5.66 -11.10 -25.64
CA LEU A 154 -5.12 -10.54 -24.39
C LEU A 154 -3.86 -11.31 -23.96
N LYS A 155 -2.89 -10.59 -23.39
CA LYS A 155 -1.80 -11.22 -22.62
C LYS A 155 -2.38 -11.77 -21.31
N GLY A 156 -2.02 -13.01 -20.98
CA GLY A 156 -2.32 -13.65 -19.70
C GLY A 156 -1.59 -12.98 -18.55
#